data_AF-A0A7Y6PSD2-F1
#
_entry.id   AF-A0A7Y6PSD2-F1
#
_cell.length_a   1.000
_cell.length_b   1.000
_cell.length_c   1.000
_cell.angle_alpha   90.00
_cell.angle_beta   90.00
_cell.angle_gamma   90.00
#
_symmetry.space_group_name_H-M   'P 1'
#
loop_
_entity.id
_entity.type
_entity.pdbx_description
1 polymer ?
#
loop_
_entity_poly.entity_id
_entity_poly.type
_entity_poly.pdbx_seq_one_letter_code
_entity_poly.pdbx_strand_id
1 'polypeptide(L)'
;MSAQLQVFEPGVEGYPQRLAALGLSRTLHVRGALCAGRTIAIVGARAATGIGMQRAHAIAKHLAEQGVHVVSGGALGIDGAAHRGALAGGGTTTVVLGSGVDIAYPSRHAQLFEEVVVRGGALVSQFPMGMTPRASTFTQRNTLISALADAVIVVEADLKSGSLSTAQAARRQGRVVAAWPGSPGCTRLLATGAAIVEAAEDALALAAGTPRKPELAVLDEAATAVRDAIAAGANGIDAIVRHTGLPVRAVLRALPQLELSSARMQ
;
A
#
# COMPACT_ATOMS: atom_id res chain seq x y z
N MET A 1 -15.36 -15.92 -23.98
CA MET A 1 -14.72 -15.04 -24.99
C MET A 1 -13.32 -14.71 -24.48
N SER A 2 -12.27 -14.98 -25.26
CA SER A 2 -10.91 -14.56 -24.90
C SER A 2 -10.87 -13.03 -24.89
N ALA A 3 -10.52 -12.40 -23.75
CA ALA A 3 -10.43 -10.94 -23.71
C ALA A 3 -9.29 -10.47 -24.62
N GLN A 4 -9.56 -9.44 -25.42
CA GLN A 4 -8.60 -8.92 -26.39
C GLN A 4 -7.39 -8.28 -25.68
N LEU A 5 -6.21 -8.54 -26.21
CA LEU A 5 -4.98 -7.84 -25.85
C LEU A 5 -5.00 -6.45 -26.49
N GLN A 6 -4.78 -5.43 -25.68
CA GLN A 6 -4.67 -4.03 -26.08
C GLN A 6 -3.27 -3.53 -25.76
N VAL A 7 -2.74 -2.66 -26.62
CA VAL A 7 -1.45 -2.00 -26.41
C VAL A 7 -1.69 -0.50 -26.36
N PHE A 8 -1.29 0.11 -25.25
CA PHE A 8 -1.40 1.55 -25.04
C PHE A 8 -0.02 2.18 -25.12
N GLU A 9 0.19 3.01 -26.13
CA GLU A 9 1.44 3.75 -26.32
C GLU A 9 1.34 5.14 -25.65
N PRO A 10 2.40 5.61 -24.97
CA PRO A 10 2.43 6.96 -24.40
C PRO A 10 2.19 8.02 -25.47
N GLY A 11 1.37 9.03 -25.14
CA GLY A 11 1.06 10.13 -26.06
C GLY A 11 0.02 9.80 -27.14
N VAL A 12 -0.47 8.55 -27.19
CA VAL A 12 -1.57 8.15 -28.07
C VAL A 12 -2.91 8.26 -27.34
N GLU A 13 -3.97 8.60 -28.07
CA GLU A 13 -5.33 8.62 -27.56
C GLU A 13 -5.69 7.28 -26.90
N GLY A 14 -6.28 7.34 -25.70
CA GLY A 14 -6.60 6.16 -24.90
C GLY A 14 -5.55 5.77 -23.86
N TYR A 15 -4.33 6.34 -23.89
CA TYR A 15 -3.35 6.11 -22.82
C TYR A 15 -3.92 6.56 -21.46
N PRO A 16 -3.77 5.78 -20.37
CA PRO A 16 -4.37 6.13 -19.08
C PRO A 16 -3.90 7.51 -18.58
N GLN A 17 -4.82 8.48 -18.50
CA GLN A 17 -4.52 9.87 -18.14
C GLN A 17 -3.78 9.99 -16.81
N ARG A 18 -4.11 9.14 -15.83
CA ARG A 18 -3.43 9.10 -14.52
C ARG A 18 -1.94 8.75 -14.61
N LEU A 19 -1.52 8.04 -15.64
CA LEU A 19 -0.11 7.71 -15.88
C LEU A 19 0.59 8.86 -16.63
N ALA A 20 -0.08 9.43 -17.64
CA ALA A 20 0.43 10.61 -18.35
C ALA A 20 0.66 11.80 -17.40
N ALA A 21 -0.26 12.05 -16.46
CA ALA A 21 -0.15 13.10 -15.45
C ALA A 21 1.05 12.92 -14.50
N LEU A 22 1.55 11.68 -14.34
CA LEU A 22 2.74 11.37 -13.55
C LEU A 22 4.03 11.41 -14.39
N GLY A 23 3.96 11.79 -15.67
CA GLY A 23 5.10 11.75 -16.60
C GLY A 23 5.59 10.35 -16.91
N LEU A 24 4.79 9.31 -16.64
CA LEU A 24 5.16 7.94 -16.92
C LEU A 24 4.92 7.64 -18.40
N SER A 25 6.02 7.49 -19.14
CA SER A 25 6.01 7.14 -20.56
C SER A 25 6.47 5.70 -20.75
N ARG A 26 5.55 4.75 -20.56
CA ARG A 26 5.77 3.32 -20.81
C ARG A 26 4.61 2.74 -21.60
N THR A 27 4.92 1.99 -22.65
CA THR A 27 3.97 1.12 -23.35
C THR A 27 3.32 0.16 -22.36
N LEU A 28 2.01 0.00 -22.44
CA LEU A 28 1.27 -0.95 -21.61
C LEU A 28 0.59 -2.00 -22.47
N HIS A 29 0.82 -3.25 -22.12
CA HIS A 29 0.08 -4.41 -22.59
C HIS A 29 -1.04 -4.71 -21.60
N VAL A 30 -2.28 -4.68 -22.06
CA VAL A 30 -3.47 -4.85 -21.23
C VAL A 30 -4.31 -5.99 -21.79
N ARG A 31 -4.61 -6.99 -20.97
CA ARG A 31 -5.58 -8.05 -21.29
C ARG A 31 -6.81 -7.86 -20.43
N GLY A 32 -7.93 -7.46 -21.02
CA GLY A 32 -9.15 -7.04 -20.29
C GLY A 32 -9.36 -5.54 -20.31
N ALA A 33 -10.10 -4.99 -19.34
CA ALA A 33 -10.46 -3.57 -19.28
C ALA A 33 -9.89 -2.86 -18.05
N LEU A 34 -9.22 -1.72 -18.26
CA LEU A 34 -8.78 -0.85 -17.17
C LEU A 34 -9.96 -0.06 -16.59
N CYS A 35 -9.96 0.12 -15.28
CA CYS A 35 -10.95 0.96 -14.61
C CYS A 35 -10.56 2.45 -14.71
N ALA A 36 -11.51 3.28 -15.15
CA ALA A 36 -11.38 4.74 -15.15
C ALA A 36 -11.86 5.38 -13.82
N GLY A 37 -12.59 4.63 -12.99
CA GLY A 37 -13.15 5.09 -11.73
C GLY A 37 -12.16 5.10 -10.56
N ARG A 38 -12.72 5.27 -9.35
CA ARG A 38 -11.96 5.27 -8.09
C ARG A 38 -11.25 3.93 -7.92
N THR A 39 -9.95 3.97 -7.66
CA THR A 39 -9.09 2.79 -7.60
C THR A 39 -8.20 2.84 -6.37
N ILE A 40 -8.17 1.74 -5.60
CA ILE A 40 -7.28 1.58 -4.44
C ILE A 40 -6.32 0.44 -4.69
N ALA A 41 -5.04 0.68 -4.46
CA ALA A 41 -4.05 -0.37 -4.44
C ALA A 41 -4.05 -1.07 -3.08
N ILE A 42 -4.08 -2.40 -3.06
CA ILE A 42 -3.90 -3.18 -1.82
C ILE A 42 -2.68 -4.07 -2.02
N VAL A 43 -1.65 -3.88 -1.18
CA VAL A 43 -0.38 -4.61 -1.29
C VAL A 43 0.11 -5.09 0.06
N GLY A 44 1.01 -6.07 0.05
CA GLY A 44 1.66 -6.51 1.27
C GLY A 44 2.57 -7.72 1.11
N ALA A 45 2.79 -8.42 2.22
CA ALA A 45 3.71 -9.54 2.32
C ALA A 45 3.31 -10.70 1.40
N ARG A 46 4.32 -11.34 0.79
CA ARG A 46 4.15 -12.57 0.01
C ARG A 46 3.92 -13.78 0.91
N ALA A 47 4.66 -13.85 2.01
CA ALA A 47 4.48 -14.82 3.09
C ALA A 47 3.64 -14.18 4.19
N ALA A 48 2.39 -13.84 3.88
CA ALA A 48 1.49 -13.17 4.80
C ALA A 48 0.89 -14.12 5.82
N THR A 49 0.56 -13.60 7.01
CA THR A 49 -0.21 -14.35 8.01
C THR A 49 -1.64 -14.63 7.52
N GLY A 50 -2.29 -15.64 8.12
CA GLY A 50 -3.71 -15.92 7.85
C GLY A 50 -4.60 -14.71 8.14
N ILE A 51 -4.33 -13.99 9.24
CA ILE A 51 -5.03 -12.77 9.61
C ILE A 51 -4.82 -11.66 8.58
N GLY A 52 -3.56 -11.45 8.13
CA GLY A 52 -3.24 -10.47 7.09
C GLY A 52 -3.99 -10.74 5.78
N MET A 53 -4.04 -12.01 5.35
CA MET A 53 -4.81 -12.40 4.17
C MET A 53 -6.32 -12.20 4.35
N GLN A 54 -6.89 -12.57 5.51
CA GLN A 54 -8.31 -12.34 5.80
C GLN A 54 -8.66 -10.84 5.77
N ARG A 55 -7.81 -9.98 6.34
CA ARG A 55 -7.98 -8.53 6.31
C ARG A 55 -7.91 -7.97 4.91
N ALA A 56 -6.90 -8.33 4.13
CA ALA A 56 -6.78 -7.90 2.74
C ALA A 56 -8.00 -8.29 1.90
N HIS A 57 -8.49 -9.51 2.09
CA HIS A 57 -9.71 -9.99 1.45
C HIS A 57 -10.94 -9.17 1.89
N ALA A 58 -11.13 -8.96 3.19
CA ALA A 58 -12.28 -8.23 3.71
C ALA A 58 -12.31 -6.76 3.23
N ILE A 59 -11.17 -6.07 3.28
CA ILE A 59 -11.04 -4.69 2.79
C ILE A 59 -11.35 -4.62 1.30
N ALA A 60 -10.75 -5.51 0.50
CA ALA A 60 -10.96 -5.52 -0.95
C ALA A 60 -12.41 -5.83 -1.33
N LYS A 61 -13.04 -6.77 -0.60
CA LYS A 61 -14.45 -7.12 -0.78
C LYS A 61 -15.35 -5.92 -0.53
N HIS A 62 -15.16 -5.25 0.60
CA HIS A 62 -15.98 -4.10 0.96
C HIS A 62 -15.80 -2.92 -0.01
N LEU A 63 -14.57 -2.63 -0.43
CA LEU A 63 -14.31 -1.61 -1.45
C LEU A 63 -15.05 -1.93 -2.76
N ALA A 64 -14.98 -3.18 -3.21
CA ALA A 64 -15.65 -3.63 -4.42
C ALA A 64 -17.19 -3.54 -4.32
N GLU A 65 -17.78 -3.88 -3.17
CA GLU A 65 -19.22 -3.73 -2.91
C GLU A 65 -19.68 -2.27 -3.02
N GLN A 66 -18.79 -1.32 -2.76
CA GLN A 66 -19.03 0.13 -2.89
C GLN A 66 -18.59 0.69 -4.26
N GLY A 67 -18.29 -0.17 -5.24
CA GLY A 67 -17.89 0.24 -6.59
C GLY A 67 -16.47 0.80 -6.70
N VAL A 68 -15.63 0.61 -5.68
CA VAL A 68 -14.20 0.99 -5.72
C VAL A 68 -13.40 -0.15 -6.32
N HIS A 69 -12.62 0.16 -7.36
CA HIS A 69 -11.78 -0.82 -8.05
C HIS A 69 -10.53 -1.15 -7.25
N VAL A 70 -10.13 -2.42 -7.22
CA VAL A 70 -8.90 -2.85 -6.55
C VAL A 70 -7.81 -3.10 -7.57
N VAL A 71 -6.61 -2.55 -7.35
CA VAL A 71 -5.40 -2.88 -8.11
C VAL A 71 -4.37 -3.55 -7.19
N SER A 72 -3.68 -4.58 -7.68
CA SER A 72 -2.60 -5.20 -6.94
C SER A 72 -1.63 -5.92 -7.88
N GLY A 73 -0.56 -6.49 -7.33
CA GLY A 73 0.54 -7.06 -8.10
C GLY A 73 0.43 -8.55 -8.42
N GLY A 74 -0.65 -9.20 -8.00
CA GLY A 74 -0.86 -10.64 -8.21
C GLY A 74 0.09 -11.57 -7.45
N ALA A 75 0.94 -11.06 -6.55
CA ALA A 75 1.85 -11.91 -5.77
C ALA A 75 1.09 -12.86 -4.82
N LEU A 76 1.80 -13.84 -4.24
CA LEU A 76 1.26 -14.65 -3.14
C LEU A 76 0.90 -13.77 -1.94
N GLY A 77 0.12 -14.31 -1.01
CA GLY A 77 -0.24 -13.62 0.23
C GLY A 77 -1.27 -12.51 -0.02
N ILE A 78 -0.92 -11.29 0.41
CA ILE A 78 -1.84 -10.14 0.43
C ILE A 78 -2.42 -9.81 -0.94
N ASP A 79 -1.61 -9.73 -1.99
CA ASP A 79 -2.07 -9.35 -3.34
C ASP A 79 -3.16 -10.34 -3.85
N GLY A 80 -2.91 -11.65 -3.72
CA GLY A 80 -3.88 -12.67 -4.10
C GLY A 80 -5.16 -12.63 -3.26
N ALA A 81 -5.05 -12.37 -1.96
CA ALA A 81 -6.20 -12.23 -1.08
C ALA A 81 -7.04 -10.99 -1.43
N ALA A 82 -6.40 -9.87 -1.79
CA ALA A 82 -7.07 -8.67 -2.24
C ALA A 82 -7.85 -8.89 -3.54
N HIS A 83 -7.25 -9.52 -4.56
CA HIS A 83 -7.95 -9.83 -5.81
C HIS A 83 -9.17 -10.74 -5.56
N ARG A 84 -9.01 -11.81 -4.76
CA ARG A 84 -10.13 -12.69 -4.39
C ARG A 84 -11.22 -11.94 -3.64
N GLY A 85 -10.85 -11.04 -2.72
CA GLY A 85 -11.79 -10.19 -2.00
C GLY A 85 -12.60 -9.31 -2.94
N ALA A 86 -11.92 -8.59 -3.84
CA ALA A 86 -12.58 -7.71 -4.82
C ALA A 86 -13.59 -8.46 -5.69
N LEU A 87 -13.21 -9.65 -6.18
CA LEU A 87 -14.11 -10.52 -6.93
C LEU A 87 -15.28 -11.00 -6.06
N ALA A 88 -15.04 -11.40 -4.81
CA ALA A 88 -16.09 -11.83 -3.88
C ALA A 88 -17.08 -10.70 -3.52
N GLY A 89 -16.66 -9.44 -3.63
CA GLY A 89 -17.53 -8.26 -3.48
C GLY A 89 -18.35 -7.91 -4.72
N GLY A 90 -18.25 -8.71 -5.79
CA GLY A 90 -18.96 -8.46 -7.05
C GLY A 90 -18.28 -7.45 -7.97
N GLY A 91 -17.18 -6.84 -7.55
CA GLY A 91 -16.43 -5.86 -8.35
C GLY A 91 -15.42 -6.50 -9.29
N THR A 92 -14.68 -5.64 -10.00
CA THR A 92 -13.55 -6.03 -10.86
C THR A 92 -12.22 -5.64 -10.21
N THR A 93 -11.11 -6.16 -10.74
CA THR A 93 -9.77 -5.86 -10.22
C THR A 93 -8.73 -5.87 -11.33
N THR A 94 -7.62 -5.16 -11.12
CA THR A 94 -6.49 -5.13 -12.04
C THR A 94 -5.25 -5.74 -11.42
N VAL A 95 -4.67 -6.73 -12.10
CA VAL A 95 -3.39 -7.35 -11.74
C VAL A 95 -2.26 -6.67 -12.53
N VAL A 96 -1.28 -6.11 -11.85
CA VAL A 96 -0.09 -5.51 -12.47
C VAL A 96 1.07 -6.50 -12.40
N LEU A 97 1.50 -6.99 -13.57
CA LEU A 97 2.47 -8.07 -13.69
C LEU A 97 3.91 -7.56 -13.77
N GLY A 98 4.83 -8.31 -13.15
CA GLY A 98 6.28 -8.13 -13.28
C GLY A 98 6.88 -8.86 -14.48
N SER A 99 6.04 -9.39 -15.36
CA SER A 99 6.35 -10.21 -16.53
C SER A 99 5.55 -9.71 -17.72
N GLY A 100 5.77 -10.26 -18.91
CA GLY A 100 4.84 -10.09 -20.03
C GLY A 100 3.41 -10.49 -19.61
N VAL A 101 2.39 -9.86 -20.21
CA VAL A 101 0.98 -10.06 -19.82
C VAL A 101 0.47 -11.47 -20.13
N ASP A 102 1.20 -12.22 -20.96
CA ASP A 102 1.03 -13.64 -21.30
C ASP A 102 1.67 -14.61 -20.30
N ILE A 103 2.49 -14.13 -19.37
CA ILE A 103 3.17 -14.97 -18.38
C ILE A 103 2.51 -14.80 -17.03
N ALA A 104 1.74 -15.81 -16.62
CA ALA A 104 1.16 -15.89 -15.29
C ALA A 104 2.24 -16.20 -14.24
N TYR A 105 2.69 -15.18 -13.52
CA TYR A 105 3.59 -15.33 -12.38
C TYR A 105 3.02 -14.68 -11.10
N PRO A 106 2.97 -15.41 -9.96
CA PRO A 106 3.33 -16.82 -9.82
C PRO A 106 2.31 -17.73 -10.53
N SER A 107 2.78 -18.86 -11.07
CA SER A 107 1.93 -19.81 -11.82
C SER A 107 0.74 -20.34 -11.00
N ARG A 108 0.89 -20.41 -9.67
CA ARG A 108 -0.18 -20.75 -8.73
C ARG A 108 -1.42 -19.84 -8.85
N HIS A 109 -1.26 -18.62 -9.33
CA HIS A 109 -2.37 -17.67 -9.51
C HIS A 109 -2.90 -17.62 -10.95
N ALA A 110 -2.48 -18.53 -11.84
CA ALA A 110 -2.97 -18.55 -13.22
C ALA A 110 -4.50 -18.59 -13.31
N GLN A 111 -5.16 -19.46 -12.54
CA GLN A 111 -6.63 -19.53 -12.51
C GLN A 111 -7.27 -18.23 -12.00
N LEU A 112 -6.67 -17.62 -10.97
CA LEU A 112 -7.14 -16.33 -10.45
C LEU A 112 -7.02 -15.23 -11.51
N PHE A 113 -5.92 -15.19 -12.27
CA PHE A 113 -5.71 -14.20 -13.33
C PHE A 113 -6.69 -14.37 -14.49
N GLU A 114 -7.01 -15.61 -14.85
CA GLU A 114 -8.09 -15.88 -15.81
C GLU A 114 -9.45 -15.44 -15.27
N GLU A 115 -9.75 -15.74 -14.01
CA GLU A 115 -10.99 -15.32 -13.36
C GLU A 115 -11.13 -13.78 -13.36
N VAL A 116 -10.06 -13.05 -13.04
CA VAL A 116 -10.03 -11.58 -13.09
C VAL A 116 -10.46 -11.07 -14.46
N VAL A 117 -9.92 -11.65 -15.53
CA VAL A 117 -10.21 -11.22 -16.90
C VAL A 117 -11.64 -11.60 -17.32
N VAL A 118 -12.07 -12.83 -17.03
CA VAL A 118 -13.42 -13.31 -17.33
C VAL A 118 -14.49 -12.48 -16.63
N ARG A 119 -14.20 -11.99 -15.42
CA ARG A 119 -15.11 -11.14 -14.66
C ARG A 119 -15.00 -9.65 -15.00
N GLY A 120 -14.32 -9.30 -16.10
CA GLY A 120 -14.26 -7.94 -16.64
C GLY A 120 -13.17 -7.05 -16.03
N GLY A 121 -12.26 -7.62 -15.25
CA GLY A 121 -11.03 -6.95 -14.80
C GLY A 121 -9.94 -6.94 -15.87
N ALA A 122 -8.69 -6.70 -15.44
CA ALA A 122 -7.55 -6.66 -16.36
C ALA A 122 -6.26 -7.25 -15.78
N LEU A 123 -5.45 -7.81 -16.67
CA LEU A 123 -4.01 -7.96 -16.45
C LEU A 123 -3.29 -6.85 -17.20
N VAL A 124 -2.29 -6.24 -16.55
CA VAL A 124 -1.54 -5.11 -17.10
C VAL A 124 -0.06 -5.36 -16.93
N SER A 125 0.72 -5.09 -17.97
CA SER A 125 2.18 -5.12 -17.91
C SER A 125 2.79 -4.00 -18.74
N GLN A 126 3.92 -3.47 -18.28
CA GLN A 126 4.78 -2.57 -19.05
C GLN A 126 5.92 -3.31 -19.77
N PHE A 127 5.92 -4.64 -19.71
CA PHE A 127 6.97 -5.49 -20.25
C PHE A 127 6.46 -6.19 -21.52
N PRO A 128 7.35 -6.42 -22.51
CA PRO A 128 6.96 -7.09 -23.74
C PRO A 128 6.50 -8.53 -23.47
N MET A 129 5.71 -9.06 -24.40
CA MET A 129 5.25 -10.45 -24.39
C MET A 129 6.42 -11.42 -24.26
N GLY A 130 6.23 -12.52 -23.53
CA GLY A 130 7.26 -13.53 -23.29
C GLY A 130 8.34 -13.14 -22.26
N MET A 131 8.34 -11.91 -21.72
CA MET A 131 9.33 -11.53 -20.71
C MET A 131 9.06 -12.20 -19.36
N THR A 132 10.00 -13.02 -18.88
CA THR A 132 9.94 -13.65 -17.56
C THR A 132 10.28 -12.66 -16.44
N PRO A 133 9.73 -12.84 -15.23
CA PRO A 133 9.94 -11.91 -14.13
C PRO A 133 11.33 -12.04 -13.51
N ARG A 134 11.91 -10.91 -13.10
CA ARG A 134 13.17 -10.81 -12.35
C ARG A 134 13.10 -9.75 -11.26
N ALA A 135 14.04 -9.74 -10.32
CA ALA A 135 13.99 -8.82 -9.16
C ALA A 135 13.71 -7.34 -9.55
N SER A 136 14.40 -6.82 -10.56
CA SER A 136 14.25 -5.43 -11.02
C SER A 136 12.90 -5.12 -11.67
N THR A 137 12.22 -6.11 -12.25
CA THR A 137 10.89 -5.93 -12.85
C THR A 137 9.82 -5.73 -11.78
N PHE A 138 9.97 -6.32 -10.58
CA PHE A 138 9.02 -6.10 -9.49
C PHE A 138 9.06 -4.66 -8.97
N THR A 139 10.24 -4.06 -8.83
CA THR A 139 10.36 -2.65 -8.41
C THR A 139 9.73 -1.69 -9.43
N GLN A 140 9.94 -1.95 -10.72
CA GLN A 140 9.32 -1.19 -11.80
C GLN A 140 7.80 -1.36 -11.79
N ARG A 141 7.31 -2.61 -11.71
CA ARG A 141 5.90 -2.95 -11.60
C ARG A 141 5.22 -2.27 -10.41
N ASN A 142 5.89 -2.17 -9.26
CA ASN A 142 5.34 -1.54 -8.07
C ASN A 142 5.07 -0.05 -8.27
N THR A 143 5.88 0.63 -9.10
CA THR A 143 5.63 2.02 -9.48
C THR A 143 4.35 2.15 -10.31
N LEU A 144 4.08 1.18 -11.19
CA LEU A 144 2.85 1.13 -11.97
C LEU A 144 1.62 0.81 -11.12
N ILE A 145 1.73 -0.06 -10.10
CA ILE A 145 0.62 -0.32 -9.15
C ILE A 145 0.13 0.98 -8.52
N SER A 146 1.04 1.76 -7.92
CA SER A 146 0.66 2.99 -7.24
C SER A 146 0.20 4.07 -8.23
N ALA A 147 0.75 4.08 -9.45
CA ALA A 147 0.36 5.03 -10.49
C ALA A 147 -1.06 4.76 -11.04
N LEU A 148 -1.50 3.51 -10.99
CA LEU A 148 -2.86 3.11 -11.36
C LEU A 148 -3.88 3.31 -10.22
N ALA A 149 -3.47 3.78 -9.04
CA ALA A 149 -4.36 3.95 -7.89
C ALA A 149 -4.44 5.41 -7.42
N ASP A 150 -5.55 5.74 -6.76
CA ASP A 150 -5.75 7.02 -6.09
C ASP A 150 -5.05 7.05 -4.72
N ALA A 151 -5.01 5.89 -4.05
CA ALA A 151 -4.28 5.66 -2.81
C ALA A 151 -3.82 4.20 -2.67
N VAL A 152 -2.89 3.95 -1.74
CA VAL A 152 -2.29 2.63 -1.49
C VAL A 152 -2.50 2.19 -0.05
N ILE A 153 -3.06 1.02 0.16
CA ILE A 153 -3.18 0.34 1.46
C ILE A 153 -2.12 -0.76 1.56
N VAL A 154 -1.30 -0.70 2.61
CA VAL A 154 -0.36 -1.76 2.97
C VAL A 154 -0.92 -2.56 4.14
N VAL A 155 -1.27 -3.83 3.92
CA VAL A 155 -1.96 -4.65 4.94
C VAL A 155 -0.96 -5.32 5.89
N GLU A 156 0.12 -5.87 5.35
CA GLU A 156 1.15 -6.54 6.14
C GLU A 156 2.50 -6.36 5.44
N ALA A 157 3.52 -5.96 6.18
CA ALA A 157 4.87 -5.81 5.65
C ALA A 157 5.90 -5.97 6.77
N ASP A 158 6.98 -6.68 6.47
CA ASP A 158 8.20 -6.61 7.28
C ASP A 158 9.09 -5.43 6.84
N LEU A 159 10.08 -5.03 7.64
CA LEU A 159 10.94 -3.87 7.39
C LEU A 159 11.72 -3.94 6.07
N LYS A 160 11.98 -5.15 5.56
CA LYS A 160 12.66 -5.40 4.28
C LYS A 160 11.70 -5.85 3.17
N SER A 161 10.39 -5.70 3.37
CA SER A 161 9.40 -6.18 2.41
C SER A 161 9.42 -5.39 1.10
N GLY A 162 9.34 -6.11 -0.03
CA GLY A 162 9.18 -5.51 -1.35
C GLY A 162 7.91 -4.67 -1.50
N SER A 163 6.86 -4.92 -0.70
CA SER A 163 5.64 -4.09 -0.70
C SER A 163 5.89 -2.64 -0.25
N LEU A 164 6.93 -2.40 0.56
CA LEU A 164 7.30 -1.03 0.97
C LEU A 164 7.79 -0.20 -0.20
N SER A 165 8.32 -0.82 -1.26
CA SER A 165 8.71 -0.07 -2.47
C SER A 165 7.49 0.51 -3.21
N THR A 166 6.32 -0.14 -3.14
CA THR A 166 5.05 0.41 -3.66
C THR A 166 4.63 1.64 -2.83
N ALA A 167 4.71 1.56 -1.50
CA ALA A 167 4.42 2.70 -0.62
C ALA A 167 5.36 3.89 -0.89
N GLN A 168 6.65 3.62 -1.11
CA GLN A 168 7.61 4.66 -1.48
C GLN A 168 7.31 5.27 -2.85
N ALA A 169 6.93 4.45 -3.85
CA ALA A 169 6.54 4.94 -5.16
C ALA A 169 5.27 5.81 -5.09
N ALA A 170 4.27 5.37 -4.31
CA ALA A 170 3.06 6.12 -4.04
C ALA A 170 3.35 7.51 -3.46
N ARG A 171 4.22 7.59 -2.44
CA ARG A 171 4.64 8.88 -1.85
C ARG A 171 5.32 9.79 -2.87
N ARG A 172 6.22 9.27 -3.71
CA ARG A 172 6.87 10.05 -4.78
C ARG A 172 5.87 10.57 -5.82
N GLN A 173 4.78 9.85 -6.02
CA GLN A 173 3.68 10.21 -6.94
C GLN A 173 2.61 11.09 -6.27
N GLY A 174 2.82 11.55 -5.03
CA GLY A 174 1.85 12.35 -4.28
C GLY A 174 0.58 11.60 -3.87
N ARG A 175 0.61 10.25 -3.87
CA ARG A 175 -0.52 9.41 -3.47
C ARG A 175 -0.52 9.19 -1.97
N VAL A 176 -1.71 9.16 -1.38
CA VAL A 176 -1.87 8.82 0.04
C VAL A 176 -1.52 7.35 0.24
N VAL A 177 -0.68 7.10 1.24
CA VAL A 177 -0.38 5.74 1.73
C VAL A 177 -1.12 5.56 3.04
N ALA A 178 -1.81 4.43 3.15
CA ALA A 178 -2.39 3.95 4.39
C ALA A 178 -1.81 2.59 4.77
N ALA A 179 -1.84 2.25 6.04
CA ALA A 179 -1.35 0.98 6.52
C ALA A 179 -2.26 0.39 7.60
N TRP A 180 -2.36 -0.93 7.59
CA TRP A 180 -3.01 -1.68 8.66
C TRP A 180 -2.01 -1.91 9.81
N PRO A 181 -2.36 -1.59 11.07
CA PRO A 181 -1.46 -1.72 12.21
C PRO A 181 -1.18 -3.18 12.62
N GLY A 182 0.02 -3.43 13.12
CA GLY A 182 0.39 -4.74 13.70
C GLY A 182 1.46 -5.52 12.94
N SER A 183 2.13 -4.92 11.96
CA SER A 183 3.38 -5.48 11.39
C SER A 183 4.49 -4.42 11.36
N PRO A 184 5.77 -4.79 11.49
CA PRO A 184 6.88 -3.84 11.63
C PRO A 184 6.93 -2.78 10.50
N GLY A 185 6.76 -3.22 9.25
CA GLY A 185 6.74 -2.32 8.09
C GLY A 185 5.53 -1.39 8.10
N CYS A 186 4.34 -1.87 8.49
CA CYS A 186 3.16 -1.02 8.63
C CYS A 186 3.30 -0.02 9.77
N THR A 187 3.85 -0.43 10.92
CA THR A 187 4.16 0.48 12.03
C THR A 187 5.07 1.60 11.56
N ARG A 188 6.14 1.28 10.81
CA ARG A 188 7.04 2.28 10.22
C ARG A 188 6.36 3.19 9.19
N LEU A 189 5.38 2.69 8.44
CA LEU A 189 4.60 3.53 7.53
C LEU A 189 3.72 4.54 8.29
N LEU A 190 2.96 4.07 9.29
CA LEU A 190 2.10 4.91 10.13
C LEU A 190 2.92 5.99 10.84
N ALA A 191 4.04 5.57 11.40
CA ALA A 191 5.08 6.40 11.98
C ALA A 191 5.57 7.54 11.09
N THR A 192 5.73 7.25 9.81
CA THR A 192 6.20 8.21 8.81
C THR A 192 5.04 8.93 8.09
N GLY A 193 3.87 8.99 8.73
CA GLY A 193 2.73 9.80 8.27
C GLY A 193 1.77 9.07 7.32
N ALA A 194 1.79 7.74 7.24
CA ALA A 194 0.72 7.02 6.55
C ALA A 194 -0.61 7.15 7.32
N ALA A 195 -1.72 7.15 6.58
CA ALA A 195 -3.05 7.01 7.12
C ALA A 195 -3.25 5.63 7.76
N ILE A 196 -4.23 5.49 8.63
CA ILE A 196 -4.56 4.25 9.30
C ILE A 196 -5.80 3.60 8.68
N VAL A 197 -5.75 2.28 8.48
CA VAL A 197 -6.90 1.47 8.04
C VAL A 197 -7.02 0.27 8.96
N GLU A 198 -8.09 0.23 9.75
CA GLU A 198 -8.43 -0.87 10.68
C GLU A 198 -9.86 -1.38 10.45
N ALA A 199 -10.72 -0.53 9.88
CA ALA A 199 -12.07 -0.90 9.52
C ALA A 199 -12.29 -0.69 8.02
N ALA A 200 -13.37 -1.26 7.49
CA ALA A 200 -13.68 -1.17 6.08
C ALA A 200 -14.03 0.27 5.68
N GLU A 201 -14.60 1.02 6.63
CA GLU A 201 -14.95 2.43 6.55
C GLU A 201 -13.71 3.32 6.38
N ASP A 202 -12.59 2.96 7.02
CA ASP A 202 -11.33 3.70 6.84
C ASP A 202 -10.84 3.61 5.39
N ALA A 203 -11.01 2.43 4.76
CA ALA A 203 -10.63 2.22 3.37
C ALA A 203 -11.55 3.01 2.41
N LEU A 204 -12.84 3.15 2.73
CA LEU A 204 -13.75 4.01 1.97
C LEU A 204 -13.42 5.49 2.15
N ALA A 205 -13.14 5.92 3.38
CA ALA A 205 -12.73 7.28 3.68
C ALA A 205 -11.44 7.63 2.94
N LEU A 206 -10.48 6.70 2.87
CA LEU A 206 -9.29 6.82 2.03
C LEU A 206 -9.65 6.98 0.54
N ALA A 207 -10.55 6.15 0.00
CA ALA A 207 -11.00 6.23 -1.39
C ALA A 207 -11.79 7.52 -1.70
N ALA A 208 -12.41 8.14 -0.70
CA ALA A 208 -13.09 9.42 -0.79
C ALA A 208 -12.13 10.63 -0.63
N GLY A 209 -10.85 10.39 -0.34
CA GLY A 209 -9.87 11.46 -0.12
C GLY A 209 -9.92 12.09 1.28
N THR A 210 -10.64 11.49 2.22
CA THR A 210 -10.74 11.90 3.63
C THR A 210 -10.13 10.84 4.55
N PRO A 211 -8.84 10.50 4.39
CA PRO A 211 -8.22 9.41 5.13
C PRO A 211 -8.23 9.69 6.63
N ARG A 212 -8.52 8.66 7.44
CA ARG A 212 -8.27 8.72 8.88
C ARG A 212 -6.76 8.77 9.11
N LYS A 213 -6.29 9.85 9.71
CA LYS A 213 -4.91 9.96 10.16
C LYS A 213 -4.80 9.26 11.52
N PRO A 214 -3.65 8.63 11.83
CA PRO A 214 -3.41 8.19 13.19
C PRO A 214 -3.56 9.40 14.11
N GLU A 215 -4.30 9.25 15.21
CA GLU A 215 -4.23 10.24 16.28
C GLU A 215 -2.77 10.24 16.77
N LEU A 216 -2.07 11.34 16.49
CA LEU A 216 -0.83 11.63 17.17
C LEU A 216 -1.21 11.85 18.62
N ALA A 217 -0.68 11.01 19.52
CA ALA A 217 -0.76 11.32 20.94
C ALA A 217 -0.13 12.71 21.10
N VAL A 218 -0.96 13.69 21.48
CA VAL A 218 -0.46 15.03 21.78
C VAL A 218 0.44 14.87 22.99
N LEU A 219 1.75 14.99 22.78
CA LEU A 219 2.69 15.01 23.88
C LEU A 219 2.37 16.25 24.71
N ASP A 220 2.16 16.07 26.00
CA ASP A 220 2.12 17.21 26.90
C ASP A 220 3.48 17.94 26.91
N GLU A 221 3.53 19.12 27.52
CA GLU A 221 4.76 19.94 27.58
C GLU A 221 5.91 19.18 28.23
N ALA A 222 5.62 18.34 29.24
CA ALA A 222 6.62 17.55 29.92
C ALA A 222 7.17 16.44 29.00
N ALA A 223 6.31 15.74 28.26
CA ALA A 223 6.73 14.73 27.31
C ALA A 223 7.50 15.31 26.13
N THR A 224 7.11 16.49 25.65
CA THR A 224 7.85 17.23 24.63
C THR A 224 9.26 17.61 25.12
N ALA A 225 9.38 18.17 26.31
CA ALA A 225 10.68 18.52 26.90
C ALA A 225 11.57 17.29 27.12
N VAL A 226 10.99 16.17 27.57
CA VAL A 226 11.73 14.90 27.75
C VAL A 226 12.20 14.34 26.42
N ARG A 227 11.38 14.37 25.37
CA ARG A 227 11.78 13.95 24.02
C ARG A 227 12.96 14.76 23.51
N ASP A 228 12.88 16.07 23.64
CA ASP A 228 13.90 16.99 23.12
C ASP A 228 15.21 16.84 23.90
N ALA A 229 15.15 16.58 25.21
CA ALA A 229 16.33 16.24 26.02
C ALA A 229 17.00 14.93 25.56
N ILE A 230 16.22 13.89 25.28
CA ILE A 230 16.74 12.62 24.75
C ILE A 230 17.38 12.85 23.36
N ALA A 231 16.72 13.61 22.49
CA ALA A 231 17.25 13.96 21.17
C ALA A 231 18.55 14.78 21.24
N ALA A 232 18.71 15.60 22.29
CA ALA A 232 19.93 16.34 22.61
C ALA A 232 21.02 15.47 23.28
N GLY A 233 20.79 14.16 23.47
CA GLY A 233 21.76 13.20 23.98
C GLY A 233 21.69 12.94 25.49
N ALA A 234 20.64 13.37 26.17
CA ALA A 234 20.44 13.04 27.58
C ALA A 234 20.14 11.53 27.75
N ASN A 235 21.09 10.80 28.33
CA ASN A 235 20.99 9.36 28.55
C ASN A 235 20.64 9.05 30.01
N GLY A 236 19.46 8.45 30.23
CA GLY A 236 18.96 8.07 31.55
C GLY A 236 18.17 9.18 32.25
N ILE A 237 17.38 8.79 33.26
CA ILE A 237 16.42 9.67 33.94
C ILE A 237 17.12 10.89 34.56
N ASP A 238 18.26 10.70 35.23
CA ASP A 238 18.98 11.79 35.89
C ASP A 238 19.55 12.83 34.93
N ALA A 239 19.92 12.42 33.72
CA ALA A 239 20.39 13.34 32.69
C ALA A 239 19.22 14.15 32.13
N ILE A 240 18.08 13.51 31.89
CA ILE A 240 16.86 14.16 31.41
C ILE A 240 16.34 15.17 32.44
N VAL A 241 16.32 14.81 33.73
CA VAL A 241 15.92 15.71 34.83
C VAL A 241 16.81 16.95 34.88
N ARG A 242 18.14 16.77 34.77
CA ARG A 242 19.09 17.89 34.73
C ARG A 242 18.90 18.78 33.50
N HIS A 243 18.60 18.19 32.36
CA HIS A 243 18.43 18.93 31.11
C HIS A 243 17.12 19.72 31.08
N THR A 244 16.03 19.13 31.58
CA THR A 244 14.68 19.70 31.48
C THR A 244 14.28 20.55 32.70
N GLY A 245 14.93 20.36 33.85
CA GLY A 245 14.51 20.95 35.12
C GLY A 245 13.21 20.37 35.68
N LEU A 246 12.63 19.35 35.04
CA LEU A 246 11.38 18.73 35.47
C LEU A 246 11.62 17.81 36.68
N PRO A 247 10.66 17.70 37.61
CA PRO A 247 10.76 16.73 38.69
C PRO A 247 10.74 15.30 38.12
N VAL A 248 11.48 14.38 38.75
CA VAL A 248 11.56 12.95 38.36
C VAL A 248 10.20 12.35 38.02
N ARG A 249 9.15 12.65 38.80
CA ARG A 249 7.79 12.13 38.57
C ARG A 249 7.19 12.56 37.24
N ALA A 250 7.49 13.78 36.78
CA ALA A 250 7.01 14.31 35.51
C ALA A 250 7.76 13.65 34.35
N VAL A 251 9.08 13.46 34.49
CA VAL A 251 9.88 12.70 33.53
C VAL A 251 9.37 11.26 33.38
N LEU A 252 9.14 10.56 34.50
CA LEU A 252 8.62 9.19 34.49
C LEU A 252 7.21 9.09 33.87
N ARG A 253 6.35 10.09 34.05
CA ARG A 253 5.02 10.14 33.44
C ARG A 253 5.06 10.45 31.94
N ALA A 254 6.08 11.16 31.48
CA ALA A 254 6.31 11.49 30.09
C ALA A 254 6.82 10.30 29.26
N LEU A 255 7.67 9.44 29.84
CA LEU A 255 8.31 8.32 29.13
C LEU A 255 7.32 7.36 28.41
N PRO A 256 6.18 6.94 28.99
CA PRO A 256 5.22 6.10 28.28
C PRO A 256 4.60 6.76 27.04
N GLN A 257 4.35 8.07 27.08
CA GLN A 257 3.89 8.83 25.91
C GLN A 257 4.95 8.82 24.80
N LEU A 258 6.23 8.84 25.22
CA LEU A 258 7.35 8.76 24.31
C LEU A 258 7.57 7.37 23.75
N GLU A 259 7.40 6.28 24.49
CA GLU A 259 7.49 4.92 23.94
C GLU A 259 6.43 4.66 22.87
N LEU A 260 5.20 5.14 23.11
CA LEU A 260 4.10 5.09 22.13
C LEU A 260 4.40 5.91 20.86
N SER A 261 5.28 6.91 20.96
CA SER A 261 5.73 7.75 19.85
C SER A 261 7.10 7.33 19.24
N SER A 262 7.95 6.62 19.99
CA SER A 262 9.32 6.25 19.61
C SER A 262 9.40 4.88 18.93
N ALA A 263 8.43 4.00 19.22
CA ALA A 263 8.09 2.88 18.33
C ALA A 263 7.66 3.36 16.92
N ARG A 264 7.58 4.68 16.70
CA ARG A 264 7.28 5.36 15.45
C ARG A 264 8.48 6.11 14.83
N MET A 265 9.72 5.91 15.28
CA MET A 265 10.90 6.63 14.72
C MET A 265 12.07 5.74 14.29
N GLN A 266 11.99 4.41 14.46
CA GLN A 266 12.97 3.43 13.98
C GLN A 266 12.43 2.62 12.80
#